data_AF-A0A522ZJV8-F1
#
_entry.id   AF-A0A522ZJV8-F1
#
_cell.length_a   1.000
_cell.length_b   1.000
_cell.length_c   1.000
_cell.angle_alpha   90.00
_cell.angle_beta   90.00
_cell.angle_gamma   90.00
#
_symmetry.space_group_name_H-M   'P 1'
#
loop_
_entity.id
_entity.type
_entity.pdbx_description
1 polymer ?
#
loop_
_entity_poly.entity_id
_entity_poly.type
_entity_poly.pdbx_seq_one_letter_code
_entity_poly.pdbx_strand_id
1 'polypeptide(L)' 'MFGEACSICGGKDRFRFDDKGVEGTWFCNQCRAGTGIILVRKLNG' A
#
# COMPACT_ATOMS: atom_id res chain seq x y z
N MET A 1 1.00 13.86 -12.72
CA MET A 1 0.22 12.86 -11.98
C MET A 1 1.12 11.64 -11.79
N PHE A 2 1.91 11.63 -10.73
CA PHE A 2 2.67 10.43 -10.34
C PHE A 2 1.83 9.78 -9.25
N GLY A 3 1.37 8.55 -9.46
CA GLY A 3 0.75 7.79 -8.38
C GLY A 3 1.74 7.66 -7.22
N GLU A 4 1.25 7.39 -6.01
CA GLU A 4 2.18 7.20 -4.90
C GLU A 4 3.06 5.97 -5.16
N ALA A 5 4.34 6.09 -4.84
CA ALA A 5 5.27 4.99 -4.98
C ALA A 5 4.95 3.94 -3.91
N CYS A 6 4.85 2.68 -4.31
CA CYS A 6 4.63 1.60 -3.36
C CYS A 6 5.90 1.39 -2.54
N SER A 7 5.88 1.75 -1.26
CA SER A 7 7.02 1.61 -0.36
C SER A 7 7.48 0.15 -0.16
N ILE A 8 6.64 -0.83 -0.51
CA ILE A 8 6.98 -2.27 -0.42
C ILE A 8 7.82 -2.74 -1.63
N CYS A 9 7.54 -2.26 -2.84
CA CYS A 9 8.20 -2.75 -4.07
C CYS A 9 8.92 -1.67 -4.89
N GLY A 10 8.87 -0.41 -4.48
CA GLY A 10 9.48 0.72 -5.20
C GLY A 10 8.77 1.12 -6.49
N GLY A 11 7.60 0.57 -6.80
CA GLY A 11 6.86 0.88 -8.04
C GLY A 11 6.25 2.28 -8.00
N LYS A 12 6.33 3.03 -9.11
CA LYS A 12 6.07 4.49 -9.12
C LYS A 12 4.63 4.99 -9.28
N ASP A 13 3.63 4.14 -9.58
CA ASP A 13 2.31 4.66 -10.00
C ASP A 13 1.10 3.79 -9.64
N ARG A 14 1.22 2.91 -8.65
CA ARG A 14 0.21 1.85 -8.42
C ARG A 14 -0.18 1.64 -6.95
N PHE A 15 0.34 2.45 -6.04
CA PHE A 15 -0.09 2.41 -4.65
C PHE A 15 -1.38 3.23 -4.49
N ARG A 16 -2.36 2.65 -3.81
CA ARG A 16 -3.55 3.35 -3.34
C ARG A 16 -3.79 3.02 -1.88
N PHE A 17 -3.79 4.04 -1.05
CA PHE A 17 -4.35 3.95 0.29
C PHE A 17 -5.85 4.21 0.20
N ASP A 18 -6.67 3.33 0.77
CA ASP A 18 -8.13 3.41 0.79
C ASP A 18 -8.60 3.22 2.23
N ASP A 19 -9.29 4.23 2.77
CA ASP A 19 -9.71 4.32 4.16
C ASP A 19 -11.16 3.86 4.38
N LYS A 20 -11.75 3.10 3.44
CA LYS A 20 -13.16 2.70 3.51
C LYS A 20 -13.52 1.78 4.67
N GLY A 21 -12.53 1.17 5.32
CA GLY A 21 -12.68 0.53 6.61
C GLY A 21 -11.78 1.24 7.60
N VAL A 22 -12.27 1.47 8.81
CA VAL A 22 -11.64 2.16 9.95
C VAL A 22 -10.17 1.74 10.22
N GLU A 23 -9.72 0.64 9.62
CA GLU A 23 -8.39 0.04 9.70
C GLU A 23 -7.37 0.55 8.67
N GLY A 24 -7.75 1.43 7.73
CA GLY A 24 -6.84 2.00 6.73
C GLY A 24 -6.27 0.92 5.80
N THR A 25 -7.00 0.57 4.75
CA THR A 25 -6.56 -0.44 3.78
C THR A 25 -5.65 0.15 2.71
N TRP A 26 -4.85 -0.70 2.08
CA TRP A 26 -3.99 -0.29 0.97
C TRP A 26 -4.02 -1.34 -0.13
N PHE A 27 -3.72 -0.89 -1.33
CA PHE A 27 -3.71 -1.70 -2.52
C PHE A 27 -2.49 -1.39 -3.39
N CYS A 28 -1.81 -2.43 -3.85
CA CYS A 28 -0.80 -2.35 -4.89
C CYS A 28 -1.03 -3.45 -5.93
N ASN A 29 -0.96 -3.10 -7.22
CA ASN A 29 -1.10 -4.08 -8.31
C ASN A 29 0.00 -5.16 -8.33
N GLN A 30 1.19 -4.88 -7.78
CA GLN A 30 2.30 -5.83 -7.72
C GLN A 30 2.33 -6.60 -6.40
N CYS A 31 2.11 -5.91 -5.26
CA CYS A 31 2.21 -6.52 -3.93
C CYS A 31 0.92 -7.16 -3.42
N ARG A 32 -0.23 -6.83 -4.04
CA ARG A 32 -1.62 -7.07 -3.60
C ARG A 32 -2.12 -6.09 -2.53
N ALA A 33 -3.40 -6.22 -2.18
CA ALA A 33 -4.06 -5.43 -1.14
C ALA A 33 -3.86 -6.01 0.27
N GLY A 34 -3.94 -5.15 1.28
CA GLY A 34 -3.92 -5.53 2.70
C GLY A 34 -4.40 -4.39 3.61
N THR A 35 -4.33 -4.63 4.93
CA THR A 35 -4.61 -3.62 5.96
C THR A 35 -3.33 -2.83 6.32
N GLY A 36 -3.49 -1.64 6.92
CA GLY A 36 -2.38 -0.77 7.29
C GLY A 36 -1.37 -1.44 8.23
N ILE A 37 -1.82 -2.30 9.14
CA ILE A 37 -0.92 -3.05 10.03
C ILE A 37 -0.01 -4.02 9.24
N ILE A 38 -0.54 -4.64 8.18
CA ILE A 38 0.21 -5.54 7.31
C ILE A 38 1.17 -4.74 6.41
N LEU A 39 0.80 -3.52 6.01
CA LEU A 39 1.70 -2.59 5.31
C LEU A 39 2.95 -2.31 6.14
N VAL A 40 2.75 -1.82 7.37
CA VAL A 40 3.84 -1.44 8.28
C VAL A 40 4.73 -2.64 8.60
N ARG A 41 4.13 -3.82 8.80
CA ARG A 41 4.88 -5.05 9.02
C ARG A 41 5.71 -5.49 7.82
N LYS A 42 5.22 -5.30 6.59
CA LYS A 42 5.98 -5.59 5.36
C LYS A 42 7.08 -4.56 5.08
N LEU A 43 6.94 -3.33 5.56
CA LEU A 43 7.94 -2.28 5.39
C LEU A 43 9.09 -2.37 6.38
N ASN A 44 8.83 -2.87 7.59
CA ASN A 44 9.83 -3.01 8.66
C ASN A 44 10.38 -4.43 8.81
N GLY A 45 10.06 -5.33 7.87
CA GLY A 45 10.47 -6.74 7.88
C GLY A 45 11.65 -7.03 6.95
#